data_AF-A0A3A8LM70-F1
#
_entry.id   AF-A0A3A8LM70-F1
#
_cell.length_a   1.000
_cell.length_b   1.000
_cell.length_c   1.000
_cell.angle_alpha   90.00
_cell.angle_beta   90.00
_cell.angle_gamma   90.00
#
_symmetry.space_group_name_H-M   'P 1'
#
loop_
_entity.id
_entity.type
_entity.pdbx_description
1 polymer ?
#
loop_
_entity_poly.entity_id
_entity_poly.type
_entity_poly.pdbx_seq_one_letter_code
_entity_poly.pdbx_strand_id
1 'polypeptide(L)'
;MVSLPIQVRRRTLGAIASLVLATPWIPLHQAHAEQPPPPCHPNPNADADVATLGSRGDIVALPTPLKDRLLRLASRPHTFLPMQTFAEADTPSQLFQYYLLDTHGFERNVFVSIIPGVNDTAMLTATGGNCGLPTVAAVRLVVEPKPGLPTDPNDVRAFIDVFTDISGLFVINNESGWYEGWMIHDLVVPPVAPARPDGHARFGTMTPSDADVMARIGRHNNVPGRLFTTDGNAVRFPSENDRFPWIQSNVVPIQLSMGAYNAMQQLDVHNYWEFNYTTNWVHPLYELPFTGGFPDRIGAPPDTFEDGELGLLKSIVPGSGPKGVKNLPQLYGDSPYRPRDPDLFDAEVDSQREFRQRFIPSGLANEIFLDVYVRLASFMPWEKSLNRRLFHAYAQEVARVDLNGDGVVSAAEGDVDAASDGFADNTRLFIPATAFNRFAVTREINDGYLAPRFAPSQRAWLLTGGREEVSPTVPASAGRDGDDR
;
A
#
# COMPACT_ATOMS: atom_id res chain seq x y z
N MET A 1 -50.96 -42.37 54.80
CA MET A 1 -51.88 -41.90 55.85
C MET A 1 -51.16 -40.89 56.71
N VAL A 2 -51.91 -39.88 57.15
CA VAL A 2 -51.56 -38.75 58.03
C VAL A 2 -51.04 -37.50 57.32
N SER A 3 -51.85 -36.46 57.52
CA SER A 3 -51.85 -35.12 56.95
C SER A 3 -51.07 -34.11 57.82
N LEU A 4 -50.48 -33.11 57.14
CA LEU A 4 -50.40 -31.65 57.41
C LEU A 4 -50.73 -31.09 58.82
N PRO A 5 -50.09 -29.97 59.29
CA PRO A 5 -50.31 -28.62 58.71
C PRO A 5 -49.08 -27.68 58.69
N ILE A 6 -48.90 -26.86 57.64
CA ILE A 6 -49.27 -25.42 57.53
C ILE A 6 -49.02 -24.58 58.79
N GLN A 7 -48.03 -23.68 58.72
CA GLN A 7 -48.16 -22.35 59.32
C GLN A 7 -47.53 -21.29 58.43
N VAL A 8 -48.40 -20.43 57.90
CA VAL A 8 -48.08 -19.21 57.15
C VAL A 8 -47.78 -18.09 58.14
N ARG A 9 -46.67 -17.37 57.96
CA ARG A 9 -46.61 -15.93 58.29
C ARG A 9 -45.63 -15.19 57.36
N ARG A 10 -46.22 -14.36 56.50
CA ARG A 10 -45.57 -13.30 55.73
C ARG A 10 -44.96 -12.26 56.68
N ARG A 11 -43.77 -11.76 56.36
CA ARG A 11 -43.49 -10.31 56.24
C ARG A 11 -42.17 -10.07 55.51
N THR A 12 -42.35 -9.58 54.29
CA THR A 12 -41.49 -8.70 53.50
C THR A 12 -40.46 -7.87 54.28
N LEU A 13 -39.22 -7.90 53.81
CA LEU A 13 -38.36 -6.72 53.63
C LEU A 13 -37.43 -7.02 52.45
N GLY A 14 -37.64 -6.29 51.36
CA GLY A 14 -36.84 -6.40 50.15
C GLY A 14 -35.47 -5.77 50.36
N ALA A 15 -34.44 -6.50 49.96
CA ALA A 15 -33.13 -5.94 49.66
C ALA A 15 -32.97 -6.02 48.14
N ILE A 16 -33.12 -4.88 47.48
CA ILE A 16 -32.65 -4.67 46.10
C ILE A 16 -31.13 -4.70 46.20
N ALA A 17 -30.52 -5.83 45.83
CA ALA A 17 -29.09 -5.90 45.63
C ALA A 17 -28.80 -5.26 44.27
N SER A 18 -28.43 -3.98 44.28
CA SER A 18 -27.84 -3.30 43.14
C SER A 18 -26.55 -4.03 42.78
N LEU A 19 -26.61 -4.88 41.74
CA LEU A 19 -25.43 -5.46 41.13
C LEU A 19 -24.71 -4.33 40.39
N VAL A 20 -23.76 -3.69 41.08
CA VAL A 20 -22.77 -2.83 40.43
C VAL A 20 -21.92 -3.76 39.57
N LEU A 21 -22.28 -3.88 38.30
CA LEU A 21 -21.37 -4.39 37.27
C LEU A 21 -20.21 -3.40 37.23
N ALA A 22 -19.14 -3.73 37.95
CA ALA A 22 -17.84 -3.13 37.77
C ALA A 22 -17.42 -3.45 36.33
N THR A 23 -17.72 -2.55 35.41
CA THR A 23 -17.05 -2.50 34.12
C THR A 23 -15.56 -2.42 34.42
N PRO A 24 -14.72 -3.30 33.87
CA PRO A 24 -13.28 -3.09 33.95
C PRO A 24 -13.02 -1.76 33.23
N TRP A 25 -12.62 -0.77 34.00
CA TRP A 25 -12.01 0.43 33.48
C TRP A 25 -10.76 -0.03 32.72
N ILE A 26 -10.88 -0.16 31.40
CA ILE A 26 -9.72 -0.12 30.54
C ILE A 26 -9.12 1.26 30.80
N PRO A 27 -7.90 1.39 31.32
CA PRO A 27 -7.29 2.69 31.44
C PRO A 27 -7.25 3.27 30.03
N LEU A 28 -7.91 4.40 29.83
CA LEU A 28 -7.54 5.35 28.78
C LEU A 28 -6.03 5.44 28.85
N HIS A 29 -5.35 4.85 27.87
CA HIS A 29 -3.91 5.07 27.71
C HIS A 29 -3.79 6.59 27.64
N GLN A 30 -3.21 7.20 28.68
CA GLN A 30 -2.80 8.58 28.60
C GLN A 30 -1.80 8.63 27.44
N ALA A 31 -2.24 9.13 26.29
CA ALA A 31 -1.48 9.21 25.05
C ALA A 31 -0.36 10.26 25.13
N HIS A 32 0.08 10.66 26.33
CA HIS A 32 1.00 11.76 26.54
C HIS A 32 2.19 11.27 27.37
N ALA A 33 3.38 11.46 26.77
CA ALA A 33 4.72 11.11 27.25
C ALA A 33 5.14 9.63 27.13
N GLU A 34 5.03 9.04 25.93
CA GLU A 34 5.78 7.80 25.67
C GLU A 34 7.26 8.13 25.45
N GLN A 35 8.01 8.10 26.55
CA GLN A 35 9.46 8.31 26.59
C GLN A 35 10.21 6.98 26.67
N PRO A 36 11.42 6.89 26.11
CA PRO A 36 12.26 5.72 26.28
C PRO A 36 12.68 5.58 27.76
N PRO A 37 12.76 4.35 28.30
CA PRO A 37 13.27 4.13 29.65
C PRO A 37 14.80 4.33 29.70
N PRO A 38 15.38 4.62 30.89
CA PRO A 38 16.82 4.55 31.09
C PRO A 38 17.39 3.18 30.67
N PRO A 39 18.60 3.12 30.09
CA PRO A 39 19.60 4.18 30.00
C PRO A 39 19.45 5.14 28.80
N CYS A 40 18.41 4.97 27.97
CA CYS A 40 18.18 5.89 26.86
C CYS A 40 17.75 7.29 27.35
N HIS A 41 17.97 8.27 26.49
CA HIS A 41 17.67 9.66 26.79
C HIS A 41 16.27 10.02 26.27
N PRO A 42 15.38 10.55 27.14
CA PRO A 42 14.07 11.02 26.73
C PRO A 42 14.19 12.29 25.87
N ASN A 43 13.10 12.67 25.20
CA ASN A 43 12.99 14.01 24.62
C ASN A 43 12.87 15.04 25.75
N PRO A 44 13.85 15.94 25.95
CA PRO A 44 13.79 16.95 27.00
C PRO A 44 12.72 18.03 26.76
N ASN A 45 12.20 18.15 25.53
CA ASN A 45 11.25 19.18 25.11
C ASN A 45 9.84 18.62 24.85
N ALA A 46 9.57 17.36 25.22
CA ALA A 46 8.35 16.63 24.83
C ALA A 46 7.04 17.43 25.03
N ASP A 47 6.85 18.06 26.18
CA ASP A 47 5.63 18.84 26.47
C ASP A 47 5.50 20.07 25.57
N ALA A 48 6.62 20.76 25.30
CA ALA A 48 6.65 21.92 24.43
C ALA A 48 6.43 21.52 22.95
N ASP A 49 6.99 20.40 22.54
CA ASP A 49 6.84 19.84 21.19
C ASP A 49 5.40 19.39 20.92
N VAL A 50 4.78 18.69 21.87
CA VAL A 50 3.36 18.31 21.83
C VAL A 50 2.46 19.54 21.80
N ALA A 51 2.72 20.54 22.64
CA ALA A 51 1.94 21.78 22.65
C ALA A 51 2.08 22.55 21.33
N THR A 52 3.31 22.65 20.81
CA THR A 52 3.61 23.31 19.54
C THR A 52 2.86 22.61 18.42
N LEU A 53 3.05 21.29 18.27
CA LEU A 53 2.40 20.50 17.21
C LEU A 53 0.87 20.53 17.32
N GLY A 54 0.32 20.33 18.52
CA GLY A 54 -1.13 20.28 18.74
C GLY A 54 -1.88 21.58 18.45
N SER A 55 -1.15 22.69 18.40
CA SER A 55 -1.67 24.03 18.07
C SER A 55 -1.48 24.42 16.60
N ARG A 56 -0.73 23.63 15.81
CA ARG A 56 -0.49 23.94 14.39
C ARG A 56 -1.77 23.84 13.56
N GLY A 57 -1.89 24.74 12.57
CA GLY A 57 -3.07 24.86 11.71
C GLY A 57 -3.36 23.59 10.89
N ASP A 58 -2.32 22.87 10.48
CA ASP A 58 -2.44 21.60 9.77
C ASP A 58 -2.82 20.40 10.66
N ILE A 59 -2.81 20.59 11.98
CA ILE A 59 -3.03 19.52 12.96
C ILE A 59 -4.34 19.68 13.74
N VAL A 60 -4.75 20.93 13.99
CA VAL A 60 -5.83 21.23 14.95
C VAL A 60 -7.15 20.54 14.61
N ALA A 61 -7.47 20.44 13.31
CA ALA A 61 -8.72 19.91 12.79
C ALA A 61 -8.67 18.40 12.45
N LEU A 62 -7.51 17.76 12.59
CA LEU A 62 -7.35 16.34 12.25
C LEU A 62 -8.20 15.44 13.16
N PRO A 63 -8.69 14.29 12.65
CA PRO A 63 -9.34 13.28 13.47
C PRO A 63 -8.49 12.87 14.68
N THR A 64 -9.13 12.66 15.83
CA THR A 64 -8.45 12.35 17.10
C THR A 64 -7.43 11.21 16.98
N PRO A 65 -7.71 10.05 16.34
CA PRO A 65 -6.72 8.98 16.23
C PRO A 65 -5.44 9.38 15.50
N LEU A 66 -5.57 10.16 14.43
CA LEU A 66 -4.45 10.70 13.67
C LEU A 66 -3.69 11.77 14.46
N LYS A 67 -4.42 12.72 15.06
CA LYS A 67 -3.84 13.78 15.89
C LYS A 67 -3.03 13.18 17.04
N ASP A 68 -3.61 12.24 17.78
CA ASP A 68 -2.94 11.58 18.90
C ASP A 68 -1.69 10.81 18.45
N ARG A 69 -1.72 10.19 17.26
CA ARG A 69 -0.52 9.55 16.69
C ARG A 69 0.59 10.56 16.40
N LEU A 70 0.26 11.71 15.80
CA LEU A 70 1.26 12.76 15.51
C LEU A 70 1.80 13.40 16.79
N LEU A 71 0.96 13.65 17.80
CA LEU A 71 1.39 14.13 19.12
C LEU A 71 2.30 13.11 19.81
N ARG A 72 1.99 11.82 19.70
CA ARG A 72 2.84 10.73 20.20
C ARG A 72 4.22 10.77 19.53
N LEU A 73 4.30 10.95 18.21
CA LEU A 73 5.56 11.10 17.47
C LEU A 73 6.36 12.31 17.99
N ALA A 74 5.74 13.47 18.16
CA ALA A 74 6.39 14.67 18.71
C ALA A 74 6.87 14.50 20.16
N SER A 75 6.16 13.71 20.97
CA SER A 75 6.59 13.48 22.35
C SER A 75 7.89 12.66 22.42
N ARG A 76 8.14 11.76 21.46
CA ARG A 76 9.32 10.87 21.45
C ARG A 76 10.61 11.63 21.05
N PRO A 77 11.81 11.06 21.28
CA PRO A 77 13.02 11.56 20.66
C PRO A 77 12.85 11.64 19.13
N HIS A 78 13.19 12.80 18.57
CA HIS A 78 13.08 13.12 17.15
C HIS A 78 14.09 14.19 16.76
N THR A 79 14.46 14.21 15.47
CA THR A 79 15.32 15.22 14.87
C THR A 79 14.49 16.42 14.45
N PHE A 80 13.33 16.16 13.84
CA PHE A 80 12.33 17.16 13.52
C PHE A 80 10.95 16.72 14.01
N LEU A 81 10.11 17.69 14.31
CA LEU A 81 8.69 17.45 14.52
C LEU A 81 8.07 16.83 13.26
N PRO A 82 6.97 16.08 13.39
CA PRO A 82 6.17 15.66 12.24
C PRO A 82 5.95 16.80 11.26
N MET A 83 6.11 16.50 9.97
CA MET A 83 6.20 17.48 8.90
C MET A 83 5.00 18.43 8.90
N GLN A 84 5.28 19.72 8.71
CA GLN A 84 4.24 20.70 8.44
C GLN A 84 3.84 20.65 6.98
N THR A 85 2.54 20.57 6.78
CA THR A 85 1.92 20.58 5.47
C THR A 85 1.54 22.01 5.13
N PHE A 86 1.88 22.43 3.92
CA PHE A 86 1.56 23.73 3.34
C PHE A 86 0.58 23.50 2.19
N ALA A 87 -0.24 24.50 1.86
CA ALA A 87 -1.12 24.40 0.70
C ALA A 87 -0.39 24.91 -0.54
N GLU A 88 -0.58 24.26 -1.68
CA GLU A 88 -0.13 24.79 -2.98
C GLU A 88 -1.22 25.67 -3.64
N ALA A 89 -2.18 26.12 -2.82
CA ALA A 89 -3.34 26.90 -3.24
C ALA A 89 -3.77 27.94 -2.20
N ASP A 90 -4.68 28.84 -2.60
CA ASP A 90 -5.26 29.87 -1.75
C ASP A 90 -6.03 29.31 -0.53
N THR A 91 -6.59 28.12 -0.68
CA THR A 91 -7.35 27.43 0.36
C THR A 91 -6.58 26.22 0.89
N PRO A 92 -6.75 25.85 2.17
CA PRO A 92 -6.08 24.68 2.72
C PRO A 92 -6.41 23.40 1.96
N SER A 93 -5.41 22.55 1.82
CA SER A 93 -5.51 21.13 1.48
C SER A 93 -6.51 20.42 2.38
N GLN A 94 -7.22 19.45 1.82
CA GLN A 94 -8.29 18.74 2.54
C GLN A 94 -7.89 17.29 2.79
N LEU A 95 -7.74 16.90 4.06
CA LEU A 95 -7.55 15.52 4.45
C LEU A 95 -8.82 14.72 4.16
N PHE A 96 -8.69 13.69 3.33
CA PHE A 96 -9.76 12.75 3.02
C PHE A 96 -9.45 11.32 3.49
N GLN A 97 -8.17 11.03 3.76
CA GLN A 97 -7.73 9.68 4.11
C GLN A 97 -6.42 9.71 4.92
N TYR A 98 -6.24 8.72 5.79
CA TYR A 98 -4.97 8.50 6.48
C TYR A 98 -4.73 7.03 6.80
N TYR A 99 -3.51 6.72 7.21
CA TYR A 99 -3.12 5.41 7.71
C TYR A 99 -2.36 5.55 9.03
N LEU A 100 -2.65 4.68 10.00
CA LEU A 100 -1.85 4.54 11.21
C LEU A 100 -1.09 3.23 11.11
N LEU A 101 0.25 3.29 11.13
CA LEU A 101 1.07 2.10 10.90
C LEU A 101 1.76 1.66 12.19
N ASP A 102 1.91 0.36 12.38
CA ASP A 102 2.71 -0.24 13.44
C ASP A 102 3.29 -1.58 12.98
N THR A 103 4.04 -2.24 13.87
CA THR A 103 4.77 -3.47 13.59
C THR A 103 3.91 -4.74 13.76
N HIS A 104 2.58 -4.64 13.77
CA HIS A 104 1.66 -5.77 13.89
C HIS A 104 0.96 -6.07 12.56
N GLY A 105 0.25 -7.21 12.49
CA GLY A 105 -0.56 -7.55 11.32
C GLY A 105 0.20 -8.19 10.15
N PHE A 106 1.39 -8.74 10.37
CA PHE A 106 2.16 -9.52 9.39
C PHE A 106 3.09 -10.53 10.09
N GLU A 107 3.62 -11.50 9.34
CA GLU A 107 4.54 -12.50 9.88
C GLU A 107 5.75 -11.85 10.55
N ARG A 108 6.04 -12.24 11.80
CA ARG A 108 7.25 -11.78 12.50
C ARG A 108 8.49 -12.13 11.70
N ASN A 109 9.35 -11.13 11.49
CA ASN A 109 10.59 -11.27 10.74
C ASN A 109 11.78 -10.72 11.54
N VAL A 110 12.98 -10.87 11.00
CA VAL A 110 14.25 -10.51 11.64
C VAL A 110 14.41 -9.02 11.96
N PHE A 111 13.59 -8.15 11.34
CA PHE A 111 13.67 -6.70 11.56
C PHE A 111 12.86 -6.25 12.78
N VAL A 112 11.75 -6.94 13.07
CA VAL A 112 10.81 -6.58 14.14
C VAL A 112 10.85 -7.54 15.34
N SER A 113 11.52 -8.69 15.22
CA SER A 113 11.53 -9.72 16.26
C SER A 113 12.85 -10.51 16.33
N ILE A 114 13.15 -11.03 17.52
CA ILE A 114 14.20 -12.03 17.71
C ILE A 114 13.64 -13.40 17.32
N ILE A 115 14.34 -14.06 16.41
CA ILE A 115 14.13 -15.42 15.94
C ILE A 115 15.28 -16.27 16.51
N PRO A 116 14.97 -17.25 17.39
CA PRO A 116 15.99 -18.09 18.02
C PRO A 116 16.95 -18.73 17.01
N GLY A 117 18.26 -18.59 17.24
CA GLY A 117 19.32 -19.13 16.39
C GLY A 117 19.60 -18.34 15.11
N VAL A 118 18.83 -17.28 14.82
CA VAL A 118 19.00 -16.44 13.62
C VAL A 118 19.59 -15.08 13.99
N ASN A 119 19.00 -14.38 14.95
CA ASN A 119 19.38 -13.02 15.32
C ASN A 119 19.36 -12.79 16.85
N ASP A 120 19.66 -13.83 17.64
CA ASP A 120 19.59 -13.84 19.11
C ASP A 120 20.23 -12.63 19.80
N THR A 121 21.33 -12.11 19.23
CA THR A 121 22.10 -11.00 19.78
C THR A 121 22.18 -9.81 18.83
N ALA A 122 21.46 -9.84 17.71
CA ALA A 122 21.47 -8.73 16.76
C ALA A 122 20.52 -7.62 17.22
N MET A 123 20.85 -6.39 16.86
CA MET A 123 19.96 -5.26 17.08
C MET A 123 18.74 -5.35 16.15
N LEU A 124 17.54 -5.25 16.71
CA LEU A 124 16.30 -5.19 15.94
C LEU A 124 16.21 -3.85 15.21
N THR A 125 16.16 -3.86 13.89
CA THR A 125 16.22 -2.63 13.07
C THR A 125 14.93 -1.81 13.12
N ALA A 126 13.78 -2.42 13.39
CA ALA A 126 12.50 -1.72 13.41
C ALA A 126 11.78 -1.78 14.76
N THR A 127 12.33 -2.43 15.79
CA THR A 127 11.75 -2.43 17.15
C THR A 127 12.80 -2.28 18.26
N GLY A 128 14.07 -2.10 17.91
CA GLY A 128 15.15 -1.88 18.88
C GLY A 128 15.44 -0.40 19.17
N GLY A 129 14.83 0.52 18.40
CA GLY A 129 15.04 1.96 18.53
C GLY A 129 14.57 2.50 19.88
N ASN A 130 15.20 3.57 20.36
CA ASN A 130 14.78 4.28 21.58
C ASN A 130 14.57 3.34 22.79
N CYS A 131 15.52 2.43 23.05
CA CYS A 131 15.43 1.42 24.12
C CYS A 131 14.17 0.52 24.02
N GLY A 132 13.75 0.19 22.80
CA GLY A 132 12.67 -0.76 22.55
C GLY A 132 11.28 -0.12 22.56
N LEU A 133 11.16 1.19 22.33
CA LEU A 133 9.85 1.78 22.06
C LEU A 133 9.25 1.15 20.78
N PRO A 134 7.93 0.93 20.74
CA PRO A 134 7.26 0.45 19.53
C PRO A 134 7.49 1.41 18.36
N THR A 135 7.80 0.90 17.17
CA THR A 135 7.84 1.75 15.97
C THR A 135 6.41 2.03 15.51
N VAL A 136 6.14 3.30 15.27
CA VAL A 136 4.80 3.79 14.92
C VAL A 136 4.92 4.87 13.85
N ALA A 137 3.91 4.94 12.99
CA ALA A 137 3.85 5.95 11.95
C ALA A 137 2.44 6.50 11.74
N ALA A 138 2.37 7.62 11.04
CA ALA A 138 1.16 8.14 10.41
C ALA A 138 1.47 8.47 8.95
N VAL A 139 0.48 8.24 8.08
CA VAL A 139 0.50 8.71 6.69
C VAL A 139 -0.77 9.52 6.46
N ARG A 140 -0.64 10.74 5.97
CA ARG A 140 -1.73 11.69 5.72
C ARG A 140 -1.89 11.88 4.21
N LEU A 141 -3.11 11.73 3.69
CA LEU A 141 -3.43 11.98 2.29
C LEU A 141 -4.39 13.17 2.22
N VAL A 142 -3.94 14.25 1.58
CA VAL A 142 -4.72 15.47 1.42
C VAL A 142 -4.89 15.76 -0.06
N VAL A 143 -6.07 16.24 -0.45
CA VAL A 143 -6.29 16.74 -1.81
C VAL A 143 -5.96 18.22 -1.86
N GLU A 144 -5.12 18.60 -2.82
CA GLU A 144 -4.76 19.99 -3.08
C GLU A 144 -5.81 20.67 -3.96
N PRO A 145 -6.42 21.78 -3.53
CA PRO A 145 -7.42 22.51 -4.31
C PRO A 145 -6.75 23.45 -5.33
N LYS A 146 -5.83 22.93 -6.14
CA LYS A 146 -5.12 23.69 -7.17
C LYS A 146 -6.09 24.26 -8.20
N PRO A 147 -5.94 25.54 -8.62
CA PRO A 147 -6.82 26.14 -9.62
C PRO A 147 -6.85 25.35 -10.93
N GLY A 148 -8.06 24.95 -11.35
CA GLY A 148 -8.26 24.22 -12.61
C GLY A 148 -8.11 22.70 -12.51
N LEU A 149 -7.71 22.16 -11.36
CA LEU A 149 -7.62 20.72 -11.13
C LEU A 149 -8.79 20.19 -10.31
N PRO A 150 -9.14 18.90 -10.45
CA PRO A 150 -10.20 18.27 -9.67
C PRO A 150 -9.87 18.22 -8.17
N THR A 151 -10.91 18.33 -7.34
CA THR A 151 -10.84 18.21 -5.88
C THR A 151 -11.51 16.94 -5.33
N ASP A 152 -12.04 16.10 -6.21
CA ASP A 152 -12.54 14.77 -5.85
C ASP A 152 -11.36 13.79 -5.81
N PRO A 153 -11.01 13.18 -4.66
CA PRO A 153 -9.91 12.22 -4.58
C PRO A 153 -10.17 10.91 -5.36
N ASN A 154 -11.37 10.72 -5.92
CA ASN A 154 -11.68 9.65 -6.87
C ASN A 154 -11.33 10.01 -8.33
N ASP A 155 -11.03 11.28 -8.63
CA ASP A 155 -10.50 11.68 -9.92
C ASP A 155 -8.99 11.47 -9.93
N VAL A 156 -8.50 10.69 -10.89
CA VAL A 156 -7.06 10.37 -11.02
C VAL A 156 -6.22 11.57 -11.45
N ARG A 157 -6.86 12.66 -11.89
CA ARG A 157 -6.22 13.96 -12.17
C ARG A 157 -6.11 14.86 -10.95
N ALA A 158 -6.72 14.50 -9.82
CA ALA A 158 -6.55 15.24 -8.58
C ALA A 158 -5.09 15.13 -8.10
N PHE A 159 -4.56 16.24 -7.57
CA PHE A 159 -3.26 16.26 -6.93
C PHE A 159 -3.42 15.93 -5.46
N ILE A 160 -2.79 14.83 -5.04
CA ILE A 160 -2.89 14.31 -3.69
C ILE A 160 -1.51 14.33 -3.06
N ASP A 161 -1.35 15.13 -2.01
CA ASP A 161 -0.11 15.18 -1.26
C ASP A 161 -0.14 14.12 -0.16
N VAL A 162 0.96 13.37 -0.06
CA VAL A 162 1.10 12.30 0.90
C VAL A 162 2.28 12.53 1.82
N PHE A 163 1.97 12.70 3.10
CA PHE A 163 2.95 12.99 4.14
C PHE A 163 3.11 11.77 5.05
N THR A 164 4.32 11.25 5.16
CA THR A 164 4.67 10.09 5.99
C THR A 164 5.56 10.54 7.15
N ASP A 165 5.16 10.23 8.39
CA ASP A 165 5.92 10.50 9.60
C ASP A 165 6.08 9.21 10.42
N ILE A 166 7.31 8.81 10.71
CA ILE A 166 7.66 7.55 11.40
C ILE A 166 8.60 7.84 12.56
N SER A 167 8.46 7.10 13.66
CA SER A 167 9.42 7.07 14.77
C SER A 167 9.79 5.64 15.13
N GLY A 168 11.09 5.36 15.24
CA GLY A 168 11.66 4.09 15.69
C GLY A 168 12.46 3.31 14.65
N LEU A 169 12.73 3.90 13.48
CA LEU A 169 13.48 3.27 12.40
C LEU A 169 14.95 3.69 12.44
N PHE A 170 15.88 2.72 12.45
CA PHE A 170 17.31 3.02 12.40
C PHE A 170 17.76 3.53 11.04
N VAL A 171 18.84 4.31 11.01
CA VAL A 171 19.61 4.49 9.78
C VAL A 171 20.08 3.11 9.31
N ILE A 172 19.87 2.80 8.04
CA ILE A 172 20.27 1.51 7.48
C ILE A 172 21.80 1.49 7.33
N ASN A 173 22.44 0.45 7.89
CA ASN A 173 23.88 0.24 7.75
C ASN A 173 24.28 0.07 6.28
N ASN A 174 25.51 0.47 5.96
CA ASN A 174 26.08 0.57 4.61
C ASN A 174 25.71 -0.61 3.67
N GLU A 175 24.90 -0.34 2.64
CA GLU A 175 24.68 -1.14 1.40
C GLU A 175 23.71 -0.40 0.43
N SER A 176 23.65 0.94 0.52
CA SER A 176 22.64 1.76 -0.19
C SER A 176 21.19 1.34 0.08
N GLY A 177 20.88 0.81 1.27
CA GLY A 177 19.52 0.42 1.64
C GLY A 177 18.64 1.61 2.04
N TRP A 178 17.33 1.46 1.88
CA TRP A 178 16.31 2.45 2.21
C TRP A 178 15.07 1.80 2.82
N TYR A 179 14.21 2.65 3.37
CA TYR A 179 12.83 2.31 3.63
C TYR A 179 11.98 2.75 2.44
N GLU A 180 10.94 2.00 2.13
CA GLU A 180 10.05 2.33 1.04
C GLU A 180 8.60 2.25 1.49
N GLY A 181 7.83 3.29 1.16
CA GLY A 181 6.40 3.35 1.44
C GLY A 181 5.61 2.77 0.28
N TRP A 182 4.52 2.07 0.59
CA TRP A 182 3.71 1.38 -0.40
C TRP A 182 2.24 1.59 -0.15
N MET A 183 1.57 2.22 -1.11
CA MET A 183 0.11 2.17 -1.19
C MET A 183 -0.30 0.86 -1.85
N ILE A 184 -1.21 0.14 -1.20
CA ILE A 184 -1.61 -1.20 -1.61
C ILE A 184 -3.08 -1.21 -1.99
N HIS A 185 -3.36 -1.61 -3.22
CA HIS A 185 -4.70 -1.92 -3.70
C HIS A 185 -4.87 -3.44 -3.75
N ASP A 186 -5.74 -3.99 -2.90
CA ASP A 186 -6.10 -5.41 -2.99
C ASP A 186 -7.15 -5.62 -4.10
N LEU A 187 -6.87 -6.57 -5.00
CA LEU A 187 -7.69 -6.85 -6.19
C LEU A 187 -9.17 -7.02 -5.82
N VAL A 188 -10.05 -6.29 -6.50
CA VAL A 188 -11.51 -6.39 -6.33
C VAL A 188 -12.10 -7.24 -7.45
N VAL A 189 -13.08 -8.08 -7.12
CA VAL A 189 -13.86 -8.81 -8.14
C VAL A 189 -14.67 -7.80 -8.96
N PRO A 190 -14.41 -7.69 -10.28
CA PRO A 190 -14.98 -6.64 -11.10
C PRO A 190 -16.47 -6.90 -11.41
N PRO A 191 -17.22 -5.89 -11.88
CA PRO A 191 -18.58 -6.09 -12.39
C PRO A 191 -18.62 -7.03 -13.59
N VAL A 192 -19.78 -7.67 -13.79
CA VAL A 192 -20.03 -8.57 -14.93
C VAL A 192 -20.52 -7.77 -16.13
N ALA A 193 -19.93 -8.03 -17.31
CA ALA A 193 -20.35 -7.41 -18.57
C ALA A 193 -20.33 -8.43 -19.73
N PRO A 194 -21.06 -8.18 -20.83
CA PRO A 194 -20.95 -8.99 -22.03
C PRO A 194 -19.52 -8.97 -22.58
N ALA A 195 -19.04 -10.14 -23.02
CA ALA A 195 -17.75 -10.29 -23.66
C ALA A 195 -17.60 -9.37 -24.89
N ARG A 196 -16.35 -9.04 -25.22
CA ARG A 196 -15.95 -8.47 -26.49
C ARG A 196 -16.22 -9.47 -27.63
N PRO A 197 -16.22 -9.03 -28.90
CA PRO A 197 -16.44 -9.93 -30.04
C PRO A 197 -15.43 -11.08 -30.16
N ASP A 198 -14.22 -10.91 -29.62
CA ASP A 198 -13.17 -11.93 -29.54
C ASP A 198 -13.34 -12.92 -28.37
N GLY A 199 -14.40 -12.75 -27.56
CA GLY A 199 -14.69 -13.59 -26.40
C GLY A 199 -14.02 -13.14 -25.09
N HIS A 200 -13.16 -12.11 -25.12
CA HIS A 200 -12.49 -11.61 -23.94
C HIS A 200 -13.38 -10.67 -23.11
N ALA A 201 -13.14 -10.57 -21.80
CA ALA A 201 -13.78 -9.56 -20.95
C ALA A 201 -13.41 -8.14 -21.38
N ARG A 202 -14.28 -7.14 -21.15
CA ARG A 202 -13.95 -5.72 -21.39
C ARG A 202 -13.10 -5.17 -20.24
N PHE A 203 -12.35 -4.08 -20.50
CA PHE A 203 -11.55 -3.41 -19.47
C PHE A 203 -12.34 -3.17 -18.19
N GLY A 204 -11.78 -3.54 -17.04
CA GLY A 204 -12.41 -3.38 -15.73
C GLY A 204 -13.61 -4.28 -15.46
N THR A 205 -13.87 -5.31 -16.28
CA THR A 205 -15.02 -6.23 -16.13
C THR A 205 -14.60 -7.69 -16.14
N MET A 206 -15.55 -8.60 -15.88
CA MET A 206 -15.42 -10.04 -16.20
C MET A 206 -16.64 -10.52 -17.01
N THR A 207 -16.50 -11.62 -17.74
CA THR A 207 -17.64 -12.21 -18.48
C THR A 207 -18.59 -12.98 -17.55
N PRO A 208 -19.83 -13.29 -17.97
CA PRO A 208 -20.71 -14.16 -17.20
C PRO A 208 -20.09 -15.54 -16.93
N SER A 209 -19.34 -16.09 -17.89
CA SER A 209 -18.64 -17.36 -17.73
C SER A 209 -17.53 -17.30 -16.67
N ASP A 210 -16.82 -16.17 -16.58
CA ASP A 210 -15.84 -15.96 -15.51
C ASP A 210 -16.53 -15.88 -14.16
N ALA A 211 -17.64 -15.12 -14.06
CA ALA A 211 -18.42 -15.00 -12.83
C ALA A 211 -18.90 -16.36 -12.33
N ASP A 212 -19.36 -17.23 -13.24
CA ASP A 212 -19.74 -18.61 -12.93
C ASP A 212 -18.56 -19.43 -12.39
N VAL A 213 -17.35 -19.26 -12.94
CA VAL A 213 -16.14 -19.92 -12.43
C VAL A 213 -15.76 -19.37 -11.06
N MET A 214 -15.70 -18.06 -10.90
CA MET A 214 -15.36 -17.38 -9.64
C MET A 214 -16.31 -17.77 -8.51
N ALA A 215 -17.61 -17.83 -8.80
CA ALA A 215 -18.63 -18.24 -7.85
C ALA A 215 -18.49 -19.70 -7.43
N ARG A 216 -17.71 -20.55 -8.11
CA ARG A 216 -17.47 -21.95 -7.71
C ARG A 216 -16.19 -22.15 -6.88
N ILE A 217 -15.35 -21.13 -6.74
CA ILE A 217 -14.12 -21.23 -5.96
C ILE A 217 -14.44 -21.16 -4.46
N GLY A 218 -13.87 -22.09 -3.69
CA GLY A 218 -13.90 -22.06 -2.22
C GLY A 218 -15.31 -22.01 -1.64
N ARG A 219 -15.55 -21.00 -0.79
CA ARG A 219 -16.81 -20.75 -0.09
C ARG A 219 -17.57 -19.56 -0.68
N HIS A 220 -17.45 -19.36 -2.00
CA HIS A 220 -18.24 -18.38 -2.74
C HIS A 220 -18.01 -16.91 -2.34
N ASN A 221 -16.81 -16.56 -1.83
CA ASN A 221 -16.48 -15.17 -1.52
C ASN A 221 -16.32 -14.30 -2.77
N ASN A 222 -15.83 -14.87 -3.88
CA ASN A 222 -15.47 -14.12 -5.08
C ASN A 222 -16.71 -13.74 -5.91
N VAL A 223 -17.42 -12.70 -5.47
CA VAL A 223 -18.56 -12.08 -6.16
C VAL A 223 -18.30 -10.58 -6.38
N PRO A 224 -18.90 -9.94 -7.40
CA PRO A 224 -18.62 -8.54 -7.75
C PRO A 224 -18.66 -7.58 -6.56
N GLY A 225 -17.67 -6.67 -6.51
CA GLY A 225 -17.52 -5.65 -5.48
C GLY A 225 -16.87 -6.11 -4.17
N ARG A 226 -16.58 -7.41 -4.02
CA ARG A 226 -15.77 -7.92 -2.89
C ARG A 226 -14.30 -7.98 -3.26
N LEU A 227 -13.43 -7.95 -2.24
CA LEU A 227 -12.02 -8.30 -2.42
C LEU A 227 -11.90 -9.73 -2.92
N PHE A 228 -11.13 -9.90 -3.98
CA PHE A 228 -10.78 -11.20 -4.54
C PHE A 228 -9.92 -11.98 -3.55
N THR A 229 -10.21 -13.27 -3.45
CA THR A 229 -9.44 -14.23 -2.64
C THR A 229 -9.01 -15.40 -3.51
N THR A 230 -7.74 -15.76 -3.46
CA THR A 230 -7.15 -16.84 -4.28
C THR A 230 -7.79 -18.21 -4.00
N ASP A 231 -8.34 -18.40 -2.80
CA ASP A 231 -8.98 -19.64 -2.35
C ASP A 231 -10.51 -19.57 -2.29
N GLY A 232 -11.11 -18.42 -2.62
CA GLY A 232 -12.56 -18.18 -2.57
C GLY A 232 -13.17 -18.21 -1.16
N ASN A 233 -12.35 -18.19 -0.10
CA ASN A 233 -12.80 -18.09 1.29
C ASN A 233 -12.96 -16.63 1.73
N ALA A 234 -13.35 -16.41 2.98
CA ALA A 234 -13.39 -15.06 3.54
C ALA A 234 -12.01 -14.39 3.44
N VAL A 235 -12.01 -13.07 3.29
CA VAL A 235 -10.80 -12.25 3.23
C VAL A 235 -9.93 -12.52 4.46
N ARG A 236 -8.66 -12.83 4.19
CA ARG A 236 -7.60 -13.01 5.17
C ARG A 236 -6.43 -12.13 4.73
N PHE A 237 -6.35 -10.96 5.34
CA PHE A 237 -5.17 -10.10 5.23
C PHE A 237 -3.93 -10.76 5.87
N PRO A 238 -2.73 -10.21 5.61
CA PRO A 238 -1.54 -10.51 6.39
C PRO A 238 -1.81 -10.53 7.90
N SER A 239 -1.12 -11.41 8.63
CA SER A 239 -1.29 -11.53 10.08
C SER A 239 -0.05 -12.06 10.78
N GLU A 240 0.05 -11.87 12.10
CA GLU A 240 1.15 -12.44 12.92
C GLU A 240 1.20 -13.98 12.91
N ASN A 241 0.10 -14.62 12.52
CA ASN A 241 -0.02 -16.07 12.43
C ASN A 241 0.42 -16.62 11.06
N ASP A 242 0.77 -15.75 10.11
CA ASP A 242 1.32 -16.15 8.83
C ASP A 242 2.66 -16.87 9.04
N ARG A 243 2.92 -17.90 8.24
CA ARG A 243 4.13 -18.74 8.26
C ARG A 243 4.49 -19.07 6.83
N PHE A 244 5.32 -18.25 6.20
CA PHE A 244 5.79 -18.50 4.85
C PHE A 244 6.52 -19.86 4.73
N PRO A 245 6.29 -20.66 3.66
CA PRO A 245 5.33 -20.45 2.56
C PRO A 245 3.92 -21.03 2.83
N TRP A 246 3.66 -21.60 4.00
CA TRP A 246 2.51 -22.47 4.28
C TRP A 246 1.20 -21.74 4.62
N ILE A 247 1.28 -20.64 5.37
CA ILE A 247 0.12 -19.90 5.86
C ILE A 247 0.30 -18.44 5.51
N GLN A 248 -0.54 -17.91 4.62
CA GLN A 248 -0.38 -16.57 4.04
C GLN A 248 -1.72 -15.90 3.79
N SER A 249 -1.69 -14.59 3.56
CA SER A 249 -2.86 -13.84 3.11
C SER A 249 -3.43 -14.45 1.82
N ASN A 250 -4.75 -14.45 1.67
CA ASN A 250 -5.40 -14.95 0.45
C ASN A 250 -5.80 -13.84 -0.53
N VAL A 251 -5.45 -12.58 -0.24
CA VAL A 251 -5.66 -11.43 -1.14
C VAL A 251 -4.54 -11.29 -2.17
N VAL A 252 -4.81 -10.60 -3.28
CA VAL A 252 -3.83 -10.29 -4.33
C VAL A 252 -3.55 -8.78 -4.33
N PRO A 253 -2.42 -8.33 -3.76
CA PRO A 253 -2.08 -6.92 -3.67
C PRO A 253 -1.39 -6.38 -4.93
N ILE A 254 -1.76 -5.17 -5.35
CA ILE A 254 -1.04 -4.32 -6.30
C ILE A 254 -0.38 -3.21 -5.48
N GLN A 255 0.95 -3.09 -5.60
CA GLN A 255 1.72 -2.14 -4.81
C GLN A 255 2.24 -0.99 -5.67
N LEU A 256 1.91 0.21 -5.23
CA LEU A 256 2.43 1.45 -5.75
C LEU A 256 3.51 1.97 -4.80
N SER A 257 4.71 2.22 -5.33
CA SER A 257 5.80 2.82 -4.56
C SER A 257 5.51 4.30 -4.30
N MET A 258 5.87 4.76 -3.11
CA MET A 258 5.83 6.16 -2.70
C MET A 258 7.22 6.77 -2.54
N GLY A 259 8.20 6.14 -3.17
CA GLY A 259 9.59 6.53 -3.09
C GLY A 259 10.31 5.94 -1.87
N ALA A 260 11.62 5.92 -2.03
CA ALA A 260 12.59 5.47 -1.06
C ALA A 260 13.02 6.63 -0.15
N TYR A 261 13.14 6.37 1.15
CA TYR A 261 13.58 7.34 2.15
C TYR A 261 14.47 6.68 3.21
N ASN A 262 15.24 7.48 3.94
CA ASN A 262 16.10 7.00 5.02
C ASN A 262 15.76 7.70 6.34
N ALA A 263 16.15 7.09 7.45
CA ALA A 263 15.96 7.66 8.77
C ALA A 263 16.93 8.79 9.07
N MET A 264 16.49 9.71 9.92
CA MET A 264 17.25 10.81 10.47
C MET A 264 17.97 10.39 11.76
N GLN A 265 18.75 11.30 12.34
CA GLN A 265 19.65 11.01 13.45
C GLN A 265 18.95 10.41 14.68
N GLN A 266 17.72 10.82 14.98
CA GLN A 266 16.94 10.35 16.14
C GLN A 266 15.90 9.28 15.78
N LEU A 267 16.17 8.50 14.74
CA LEU A 267 15.35 7.34 14.35
C LEU A 267 13.95 7.73 13.85
N ASP A 268 13.79 8.98 13.44
CA ASP A 268 12.59 9.52 12.80
C ASP A 268 12.73 9.55 11.27
N VAL A 269 11.61 9.43 10.56
CA VAL A 269 11.52 9.56 9.10
C VAL A 269 10.37 10.50 8.79
N HIS A 270 10.62 11.49 7.96
CA HIS A 270 9.59 12.36 7.41
C HIS A 270 9.76 12.42 5.89
N ASN A 271 8.71 12.08 5.14
CA ASN A 271 8.74 12.00 3.67
C ASN A 271 7.49 12.62 3.05
N TYR A 272 7.69 13.33 1.94
CA TYR A 272 6.64 13.91 1.09
C TYR A 272 6.62 13.18 -0.25
N TRP A 273 5.42 12.95 -0.79
CA TRP A 273 5.25 12.39 -2.12
C TRP A 273 3.93 12.86 -2.73
N GLU A 274 3.96 13.17 -4.02
CA GLU A 274 2.79 13.56 -4.80
C GLU A 274 2.17 12.34 -5.48
N PHE A 275 0.90 12.09 -5.23
CA PHE A 275 0.10 11.08 -5.92
C PHE A 275 -0.77 11.77 -6.99
N ASN A 276 -0.52 11.44 -8.26
CA ASN A 276 -1.36 11.80 -9.40
C ASN A 276 -1.09 10.81 -10.56
N TYR A 277 -1.68 11.01 -11.74
CA TYR A 277 -1.47 10.09 -12.86
C TYR A 277 -0.02 9.99 -13.39
N THR A 278 0.88 10.95 -13.11
CA THR A 278 2.29 10.87 -13.51
C THR A 278 3.12 10.01 -12.57
N THR A 279 2.71 9.90 -11.30
CA THR A 279 3.38 9.09 -10.27
C THR A 279 2.65 7.77 -9.93
N ASN A 280 1.40 7.62 -10.37
CA ASN A 280 0.55 6.43 -10.17
C ASN A 280 0.90 5.26 -11.12
N TRP A 281 2.16 4.88 -11.11
CA TRP A 281 2.75 3.83 -11.94
C TRP A 281 3.34 2.74 -11.04
N VAL A 282 3.14 1.47 -11.41
CA VAL A 282 3.61 0.30 -10.67
C VAL A 282 4.72 -0.41 -11.42
N HIS A 283 5.61 -1.05 -10.68
CA HIS A 283 6.71 -1.83 -11.24
C HIS A 283 6.19 -2.96 -12.15
N PRO A 284 7.00 -3.46 -13.10
CA PRO A 284 6.63 -4.59 -13.94
C PRO A 284 6.28 -5.83 -13.12
N LEU A 285 5.04 -6.27 -13.25
CA LEU A 285 4.50 -7.40 -12.50
C LEU A 285 5.25 -8.71 -12.77
N TYR A 286 5.97 -8.84 -13.88
CA TYR A 286 6.76 -10.03 -14.17
C TYR A 286 8.12 -10.08 -13.45
N GLU A 287 8.57 -9.01 -12.77
CA GLU A 287 9.76 -9.05 -11.90
C GLU A 287 9.48 -9.67 -10.51
N LEU A 288 8.22 -10.03 -10.23
CA LEU A 288 7.80 -10.68 -8.98
C LEU A 288 8.60 -11.93 -8.55
N PRO A 289 9.29 -12.70 -9.43
CA PRO A 289 10.17 -13.76 -8.99
C PRO A 289 11.28 -13.30 -8.02
N PHE A 290 11.57 -12.01 -7.92
CA PHE A 290 12.55 -11.49 -6.96
C PHE A 290 12.07 -11.56 -5.49
N THR A 291 10.78 -11.76 -5.25
CA THR A 291 10.19 -11.76 -3.91
C THR A 291 10.28 -13.10 -3.17
N GLY A 292 10.67 -14.16 -3.89
CA GLY A 292 10.70 -15.53 -3.38
C GLY A 292 9.34 -16.12 -3.08
N GLY A 293 8.23 -15.44 -3.42
CA GLY A 293 6.90 -15.77 -2.97
C GLY A 293 5.86 -16.03 -4.07
N PHE A 294 6.21 -16.11 -5.35
CA PHE A 294 5.22 -16.35 -6.40
C PHE A 294 4.93 -17.86 -6.54
N PRO A 295 3.67 -18.30 -6.59
CA PRO A 295 3.36 -19.70 -6.82
C PRO A 295 3.34 -20.02 -8.32
N ASP A 296 3.84 -21.19 -8.67
CA ASP A 296 3.94 -21.62 -10.05
C ASP A 296 2.56 -21.89 -10.71
N ARG A 297 1.55 -22.19 -9.88
CA ARG A 297 0.15 -22.47 -10.26
C ARG A 297 -0.85 -21.82 -9.30
N ILE A 298 -2.04 -21.51 -9.80
CA ILE A 298 -3.15 -21.01 -8.97
C ILE A 298 -3.45 -22.01 -7.84
N GLY A 299 -3.41 -21.52 -6.60
CA GLY A 299 -3.69 -22.31 -5.39
C GLY A 299 -2.55 -23.20 -4.93
N ALA A 300 -1.38 -23.17 -5.59
CA ALA A 300 -0.16 -23.80 -5.07
C ALA A 300 0.50 -22.93 -3.99
N PRO A 301 1.29 -23.52 -3.08
CA PRO A 301 2.18 -22.76 -2.21
C PRO A 301 3.19 -21.96 -3.04
N PRO A 302 3.66 -20.81 -2.54
CA PRO A 302 4.83 -20.15 -3.11
C PRO A 302 6.08 -21.02 -3.12
N ASP A 303 6.78 -21.05 -4.25
CA ASP A 303 7.93 -21.92 -4.52
C ASP A 303 9.06 -21.25 -5.32
N THR A 304 8.90 -19.99 -5.74
CA THR A 304 9.93 -19.22 -6.49
C THR A 304 11.32 -19.26 -5.85
N PHE A 305 11.41 -19.20 -4.51
CA PHE A 305 12.69 -19.23 -3.82
C PHE A 305 13.35 -20.61 -3.92
N GLU A 306 12.60 -21.66 -3.62
CA GLU A 306 13.03 -23.05 -3.66
C GLU A 306 13.42 -23.48 -5.09
N ASP A 307 12.74 -22.94 -6.10
CA ASP A 307 13.00 -23.18 -7.51
C ASP A 307 14.21 -22.38 -8.04
N GLY A 308 14.79 -21.49 -7.23
CA GLY A 308 15.95 -20.68 -7.60
C GLY A 308 15.63 -19.58 -8.61
N GLU A 309 14.39 -19.08 -8.60
CA GLU A 309 13.90 -18.11 -9.57
C GLU A 309 14.15 -16.63 -9.19
N LEU A 310 14.73 -16.39 -8.01
CA LEU A 310 15.11 -15.05 -7.55
C LEU A 310 15.99 -14.32 -8.57
N GLY A 311 15.46 -13.23 -9.14
CA GLY A 311 16.19 -12.36 -10.05
C GLY A 311 16.41 -12.90 -11.46
N LEU A 312 15.69 -13.96 -11.86
CA LEU A 312 15.74 -14.49 -13.22
C LEU A 312 15.20 -13.52 -14.27
N LEU A 313 14.24 -12.67 -13.89
CA LEU A 313 13.61 -11.70 -14.77
C LEU A 313 14.02 -10.28 -14.40
N LYS A 314 14.37 -9.48 -15.42
CA LYS A 314 14.81 -8.10 -15.25
C LYS A 314 14.12 -7.20 -16.27
N SER A 315 13.82 -5.98 -15.85
CA SER A 315 13.19 -4.90 -16.62
C SER A 315 14.13 -3.71 -16.78
N ILE A 316 15.42 -3.88 -16.49
CA ILE A 316 16.46 -2.83 -16.64
C ILE A 316 16.36 -2.18 -18.04
N VAL A 317 16.08 -3.00 -19.06
CA VAL A 317 15.65 -2.54 -20.37
C VAL A 317 14.12 -2.70 -20.46
N PRO A 318 13.35 -1.61 -20.55
CA PRO A 318 11.89 -1.62 -20.69
C PRO A 318 11.40 -2.47 -21.86
N GLY A 319 10.21 -3.06 -21.69
CA GLY A 319 9.50 -3.80 -22.73
C GLY A 319 8.30 -4.54 -22.15
N SER A 320 7.58 -5.27 -23.00
CA SER A 320 6.32 -5.92 -22.62
C SER A 320 6.50 -7.32 -22.01
N GLY A 321 7.62 -7.51 -21.29
CA GLY A 321 7.93 -8.71 -20.53
C GLY A 321 8.36 -9.94 -21.34
N PRO A 322 8.47 -11.13 -20.70
CA PRO A 322 9.06 -12.33 -21.32
C PRO A 322 8.35 -12.86 -22.57
N LYS A 323 7.07 -12.53 -22.74
CA LYS A 323 6.24 -12.93 -23.89
C LYS A 323 5.98 -11.80 -24.89
N GLY A 324 6.49 -10.60 -24.60
CA GLY A 324 6.30 -9.42 -25.40
C GLY A 324 7.55 -9.01 -26.18
N VAL A 325 7.64 -7.71 -26.46
CA VAL A 325 8.72 -7.06 -27.19
C VAL A 325 9.96 -6.97 -26.30
N LYS A 326 11.12 -7.29 -26.89
CA LYS A 326 12.43 -7.16 -26.24
C LYS A 326 13.19 -6.03 -26.92
N ASN A 327 13.44 -4.96 -26.17
CA ASN A 327 14.07 -3.77 -26.71
C ASN A 327 15.60 -3.82 -26.69
N LEU A 328 16.21 -2.98 -27.53
CA LEU A 328 17.66 -2.82 -27.60
C LEU A 328 18.15 -1.99 -26.40
N PRO A 329 19.11 -2.50 -25.59
CA PRO A 329 19.65 -1.76 -24.44
C PRO A 329 20.26 -0.40 -24.81
N GLN A 330 20.81 -0.26 -26.03
CA GLN A 330 21.41 0.99 -26.50
C GLN A 330 20.38 2.11 -26.71
N LEU A 331 19.11 1.76 -26.87
CA LEU A 331 18.01 2.71 -27.11
C LEU A 331 17.14 2.89 -25.87
N TYR A 332 16.74 1.78 -25.22
CA TYR A 332 15.79 1.81 -24.11
C TYR A 332 16.45 1.70 -22.73
N GLY A 333 17.73 1.32 -22.68
CA GLY A 333 18.49 1.29 -21.44
C GLY A 333 18.85 2.68 -20.92
N ASP A 334 19.37 2.69 -19.69
CA ASP A 334 19.87 3.89 -19.03
C ASP A 334 21.22 4.31 -19.64
N SER A 335 21.17 5.30 -20.53
CA SER A 335 22.36 5.87 -21.17
C SER A 335 23.08 6.81 -20.21
N PRO A 336 24.42 6.69 -20.03
CA PRO A 336 25.17 7.64 -19.20
C PRO A 336 25.20 9.06 -19.77
N TYR A 337 24.88 9.24 -21.06
CA TYR A 337 24.77 10.55 -21.70
C TYR A 337 23.37 11.16 -21.61
N ARG A 338 22.36 10.32 -21.34
CA ARG A 338 20.97 10.71 -21.14
C ARG A 338 20.34 9.73 -20.14
N PRO A 339 20.57 9.95 -18.83
CA PRO A 339 19.90 9.18 -17.78
C PRO A 339 18.39 9.16 -18.03
N ARG A 340 17.71 8.09 -17.58
CA ARG A 340 16.26 8.08 -17.58
C ARG A 340 15.77 9.05 -16.51
N ASP A 341 14.78 9.83 -16.88
CA ASP A 341 14.19 10.83 -16.01
C ASP A 341 12.67 10.81 -16.19
N PRO A 342 11.95 10.09 -15.31
CA PRO A 342 10.49 10.06 -15.34
C PRO A 342 9.85 11.45 -15.24
N ASP A 343 10.52 12.45 -14.66
CA ASP A 343 9.99 13.82 -14.52
C ASP A 343 9.89 14.54 -15.88
N LEU A 344 10.52 14.02 -16.92
CA LEU A 344 10.29 14.47 -18.30
C LEU A 344 8.87 14.13 -18.80
N PHE A 345 8.05 13.45 -18.00
CA PHE A 345 6.63 13.19 -18.31
C PHE A 345 5.91 14.47 -18.79
N ASP A 346 6.08 15.56 -18.05
CA ASP A 346 5.35 16.81 -18.25
C ASP A 346 6.03 17.76 -19.24
N ALA A 347 7.00 17.28 -20.02
CA ALA A 347 7.63 18.10 -21.04
C ALA A 347 6.59 18.56 -22.08
N GLU A 348 6.57 19.88 -22.37
CA GLU A 348 5.69 20.50 -23.36
C GLU A 348 5.94 20.02 -24.79
N VAL A 349 7.14 19.49 -25.04
CA VAL A 349 7.54 18.94 -26.34
C VAL A 349 7.55 17.42 -26.26
N ASP A 350 6.64 16.75 -26.96
CA ASP A 350 6.46 15.30 -26.91
C ASP A 350 7.76 14.51 -27.13
N SER A 351 8.62 14.94 -28.06
CA SER A 351 9.92 14.29 -28.32
C SER A 351 10.93 14.35 -27.17
N GLN A 352 10.66 15.20 -26.17
CA GLN A 352 11.46 15.30 -24.95
C GLN A 352 10.91 14.44 -23.82
N ARG A 353 9.64 14.01 -23.90
CA ARG A 353 9.01 13.15 -22.89
C ARG A 353 9.74 11.82 -22.74
N GLU A 354 9.74 11.28 -21.53
CA GLU A 354 10.38 9.99 -21.27
C GLU A 354 9.60 8.86 -21.93
N PHE A 355 10.28 8.12 -22.80
CA PHE A 355 9.71 7.01 -23.55
C PHE A 355 10.21 5.65 -23.03
N ARG A 356 11.19 5.65 -22.12
CA ARG A 356 11.82 4.44 -21.59
C ARG A 356 11.22 4.07 -20.23
N GLN A 357 9.93 4.30 -20.00
CA GLN A 357 9.32 4.01 -18.72
C GLN A 357 9.43 2.52 -18.40
N ARG A 358 9.94 2.19 -17.20
CA ARG A 358 9.98 0.80 -16.75
C ARG A 358 8.65 0.37 -16.15
N PHE A 359 7.93 1.30 -15.53
CA PHE A 359 6.69 1.03 -14.81
C PHE A 359 5.52 1.03 -15.79
N ILE A 360 4.36 0.55 -15.33
CA ILE A 360 3.08 0.64 -16.04
C ILE A 360 2.04 1.36 -15.18
N PRO A 361 1.02 1.99 -15.77
CA PRO A 361 -0.06 2.61 -14.98
C PRO A 361 -0.76 1.61 -14.06
N SER A 362 -1.14 2.02 -12.85
CA SER A 362 -1.67 1.11 -11.82
C SER A 362 -2.99 0.42 -12.20
N GLY A 363 -3.86 1.08 -12.95
CA GLY A 363 -5.10 0.51 -13.49
C GLY A 363 -4.83 -0.50 -14.61
N LEU A 364 -3.78 -0.31 -15.40
CA LEU A 364 -3.32 -1.33 -16.36
C LEU A 364 -2.79 -2.57 -15.63
N ALA A 365 -2.07 -2.38 -14.53
CA ALA A 365 -1.63 -3.49 -13.69
C ALA A 365 -2.80 -4.25 -13.06
N ASN A 366 -3.84 -3.53 -12.63
CA ASN A 366 -5.09 -4.14 -12.17
C ASN A 366 -5.74 -4.98 -13.26
N GLU A 367 -5.83 -4.46 -14.48
CA GLU A 367 -6.36 -5.20 -15.63
C GLU A 367 -5.57 -6.49 -15.91
N ILE A 368 -4.23 -6.44 -15.85
CA ILE A 368 -3.36 -7.62 -15.98
C ILE A 368 -3.66 -8.65 -14.89
N PHE A 369 -3.83 -8.22 -13.63
CA PHE A 369 -4.18 -9.14 -12.53
C PHE A 369 -5.60 -9.70 -12.66
N LEU A 370 -6.55 -8.97 -13.23
CA LEU A 370 -7.87 -9.52 -13.56
C LEU A 370 -7.76 -10.66 -14.57
N ASP A 371 -6.94 -10.52 -15.62
CA ASP A 371 -6.68 -11.59 -16.59
C ASP A 371 -6.01 -12.81 -15.93
N VAL A 372 -5.06 -12.57 -15.05
CA VAL A 372 -4.32 -13.64 -14.38
C VAL A 372 -5.20 -14.43 -13.41
N TYR A 373 -5.93 -13.75 -12.53
CA TYR A 373 -6.57 -14.34 -11.36
C TYR A 373 -8.09 -14.50 -11.47
N VAL A 374 -8.78 -13.59 -12.16
CA VAL A 374 -10.25 -13.52 -12.14
C VAL A 374 -10.86 -14.11 -13.42
N ARG A 375 -10.29 -13.81 -14.59
CA ARG A 375 -10.86 -14.17 -15.90
C ARG A 375 -10.45 -15.57 -16.35
N LEU A 376 -10.70 -16.55 -15.50
CA LEU A 376 -10.26 -17.93 -15.71
C LEU A 376 -10.97 -18.65 -16.87
N ALA A 377 -12.12 -18.14 -17.33
CA ALA A 377 -12.84 -18.68 -18.49
C ALA A 377 -12.54 -17.91 -19.77
N SER A 378 -12.49 -16.57 -19.71
CA SER A 378 -12.30 -15.73 -20.90
C SER A 378 -10.84 -15.48 -21.26
N PHE A 379 -9.91 -15.58 -20.31
CA PHE A 379 -8.48 -15.36 -20.55
C PHE A 379 -7.69 -16.66 -20.42
N MET A 380 -7.20 -17.16 -21.57
CA MET A 380 -6.35 -18.36 -21.69
C MET A 380 -6.79 -19.55 -20.78
N PRO A 381 -8.02 -20.06 -20.89
CA PRO A 381 -8.55 -21.09 -19.96
C PRO A 381 -7.74 -22.40 -19.93
N TRP A 382 -6.94 -22.65 -20.97
CA TRP A 382 -6.05 -23.82 -21.09
C TRP A 382 -4.71 -23.65 -20.37
N GLU A 383 -4.25 -22.42 -20.09
CA GLU A 383 -2.96 -22.19 -19.43
C GLU A 383 -3.09 -22.35 -17.92
N LYS A 384 -2.24 -23.20 -17.34
CA LYS A 384 -2.27 -23.59 -15.92
C LYS A 384 -1.07 -23.04 -15.13
N SER A 385 -0.01 -22.61 -15.81
CA SER A 385 1.11 -21.92 -15.18
C SER A 385 0.72 -20.47 -14.92
N LEU A 386 0.79 -20.06 -13.66
CA LEU A 386 0.48 -18.69 -13.26
C LEU A 386 1.48 -17.70 -13.86
N ASN A 387 2.77 -18.07 -13.85
CA ASN A 387 3.85 -17.33 -14.50
C ASN A 387 3.57 -17.07 -15.98
N ARG A 388 3.16 -18.11 -16.72
CA ARG A 388 2.83 -17.95 -18.15
C ARG A 388 1.60 -17.08 -18.37
N ARG A 389 0.55 -17.25 -17.55
CA ARG A 389 -0.63 -16.37 -17.61
C ARG A 389 -0.22 -14.92 -17.40
N LEU A 390 0.61 -14.64 -16.40
CA LEU A 390 1.10 -13.29 -16.09
C LEU A 390 1.90 -12.69 -17.24
N PHE A 391 2.85 -13.43 -17.82
CA PHE A 391 3.65 -12.91 -18.93
C PHE A 391 2.81 -12.64 -20.17
N HIS A 392 1.81 -13.50 -20.46
CA HIS A 392 0.90 -13.29 -21.57
C HIS A 392 -0.07 -12.12 -21.32
N ALA A 393 -0.62 -12.00 -20.11
CA ALA A 393 -1.52 -10.90 -19.74
C ALA A 393 -0.78 -9.56 -19.81
N TYR A 394 0.42 -9.47 -19.23
CA TYR A 394 1.25 -8.27 -19.31
C TYR A 394 1.51 -7.87 -20.77
N ALA A 395 1.95 -8.81 -21.62
CA ALA A 395 2.23 -8.52 -23.01
C ALA A 395 0.99 -8.08 -23.80
N GLN A 396 -0.16 -8.73 -23.58
CA GLN A 396 -1.41 -8.43 -24.29
C GLN A 396 -2.00 -7.09 -23.87
N GLU A 397 -2.04 -6.80 -22.57
CA GLU A 397 -2.63 -5.57 -22.08
C GLU A 397 -1.72 -4.35 -22.34
N VAL A 398 -0.39 -4.50 -22.28
CA VAL A 398 0.52 -3.44 -22.76
C VAL A 398 0.31 -3.16 -24.25
N ALA A 399 0.18 -4.20 -25.09
CA ALA A 399 -0.02 -4.03 -26.53
C ALA A 399 -1.34 -3.34 -26.91
N ARG A 400 -2.31 -3.21 -25.99
CA ARG A 400 -3.54 -2.44 -26.20
C ARG A 400 -3.34 -0.93 -26.03
N VAL A 401 -2.34 -0.55 -25.25
CA VAL A 401 -2.03 0.84 -24.90
C VAL A 401 -0.84 1.37 -25.71
N ASP A 402 0.15 0.52 -25.94
CA ASP A 402 1.31 0.81 -26.79
C ASP A 402 0.88 1.10 -28.23
N LEU A 403 1.05 2.35 -28.65
CA LEU A 403 0.58 2.84 -29.95
C LEU A 403 1.62 2.65 -31.05
N ASN A 404 2.89 2.44 -30.67
CA ASN A 404 4.01 2.40 -31.59
C ASN A 404 4.60 0.99 -31.76
N GLY A 405 4.22 0.04 -30.91
CA GLY A 405 4.56 -1.38 -30.98
C GLY A 405 5.92 -1.73 -30.36
N ASP A 406 6.52 -0.86 -29.55
CA ASP A 406 7.80 -1.09 -28.88
C ASP A 406 7.68 -1.86 -27.55
N GLY A 407 6.46 -2.14 -27.09
CA GLY A 407 6.15 -2.83 -25.85
C GLY A 407 6.42 -2.01 -24.59
N VAL A 408 6.59 -0.70 -24.68
CA VAL A 408 6.70 0.23 -23.57
C VAL A 408 5.47 1.11 -23.55
N VAL A 409 4.95 1.43 -22.37
CA VAL A 409 3.97 2.50 -22.23
C VAL A 409 4.75 3.77 -21.92
N SER A 410 5.02 4.59 -22.93
CA SER A 410 5.73 5.87 -22.76
C SER A 410 4.89 6.87 -21.94
N ALA A 411 5.51 7.97 -21.50
CA ALA A 411 4.78 9.07 -20.88
C ALA A 411 3.67 9.62 -21.80
N ALA A 412 3.91 9.69 -23.11
CA ALA A 412 2.91 10.16 -24.07
C ALA A 412 1.75 9.16 -24.24
N GLU A 413 2.02 7.85 -24.26
CA GLU A 413 0.99 6.82 -24.41
C GLU A 413 0.19 6.59 -23.13
N GLY A 414 0.84 6.77 -21.97
CA GLY A 414 0.23 6.67 -20.65
C GLY A 414 -0.37 7.97 -20.13
N ASP A 415 -0.22 9.09 -20.84
CA ASP A 415 -0.86 10.36 -20.50
C ASP A 415 -2.36 10.15 -20.29
N VAL A 416 -2.90 10.66 -19.19
CA VAL A 416 -4.29 10.46 -18.78
C VAL A 416 -5.28 11.01 -19.83
N ASP A 417 -4.89 12.02 -20.58
CA ASP A 417 -5.71 12.63 -21.64
C ASP A 417 -5.50 11.98 -23.02
N ALA A 418 -4.52 11.08 -23.15
CA ALA A 418 -4.32 10.34 -24.40
C ALA A 418 -5.38 9.24 -24.58
N ALA A 419 -5.73 8.98 -25.85
CA ALA A 419 -6.66 7.92 -26.23
C ALA A 419 -5.92 6.60 -26.49
N SER A 420 -6.43 5.49 -25.97
CA SER A 420 -5.92 4.14 -26.27
C SER A 420 -7.01 3.06 -26.11
N ASP A 421 -6.80 1.86 -26.66
CA ASP A 421 -7.73 0.70 -26.64
C ASP A 421 -9.20 1.06 -26.98
N GLY A 422 -9.42 2.08 -27.83
CA GLY A 422 -10.75 2.53 -28.24
C GLY A 422 -11.49 3.43 -27.22
N PHE A 423 -10.82 3.87 -26.16
CA PHE A 423 -11.33 4.87 -25.22
C PHE A 423 -10.89 6.28 -25.63
N ALA A 424 -11.68 7.29 -25.25
CA ALA A 424 -11.39 8.69 -25.55
C ALA A 424 -10.21 9.25 -24.73
N ASP A 425 -9.96 8.66 -23.56
CA ASP A 425 -8.88 9.02 -22.64
C ASP A 425 -8.39 7.79 -21.85
N ASN A 426 -7.33 8.00 -21.06
CA ASN A 426 -6.63 6.97 -20.29
C ASN A 426 -6.96 6.98 -18.80
N THR A 427 -8.03 7.64 -18.36
CA THR A 427 -8.45 7.66 -16.95
C THR A 427 -8.48 6.25 -16.32
N ARG A 428 -8.95 5.26 -17.09
CA ARG A 428 -9.04 3.85 -16.67
C ARG A 428 -7.69 3.17 -16.39
N LEU A 429 -6.59 3.72 -16.89
CA LEU A 429 -5.24 3.19 -16.67
C LEU A 429 -4.73 3.48 -15.26
N PHE A 430 -5.48 4.22 -14.44
CA PHE A 430 -5.05 4.65 -13.11
C PHE A 430 -6.07 4.26 -12.04
N ILE A 431 -5.58 3.70 -10.93
CA ILE A 431 -6.38 3.43 -9.74
C ILE A 431 -6.50 4.75 -8.94
N PRO A 432 -7.70 5.20 -8.53
CA PRO A 432 -7.84 6.42 -7.72
C PRO A 432 -7.24 6.26 -6.32
N ALA A 433 -6.82 7.36 -5.69
CA ALA A 433 -6.17 7.36 -4.38
C ALA A 433 -7.00 6.65 -3.29
N THR A 434 -8.32 6.83 -3.34
CA THR A 434 -9.27 6.20 -2.43
C THR A 434 -9.31 4.67 -2.54
N ALA A 435 -8.92 4.08 -3.67
CA ALA A 435 -8.98 2.63 -3.87
C ALA A 435 -7.79 1.87 -3.25
N PHE A 436 -6.75 2.57 -2.79
CA PHE A 436 -5.66 1.97 -2.02
C PHE A 436 -6.13 1.79 -0.57
N ASN A 437 -6.32 0.53 -0.16
CA ASN A 437 -6.98 0.17 1.08
C ASN A 437 -6.02 -0.17 2.22
N ARG A 438 -4.71 -0.29 1.93
CA ARG A 438 -3.67 -0.54 2.91
C ARG A 438 -2.40 0.23 2.59
N PHE A 439 -1.56 0.38 3.60
CA PHE A 439 -0.22 0.90 3.47
C PHE A 439 0.77 -0.07 4.11
N ALA A 440 1.96 -0.18 3.54
CA ALA A 440 3.09 -0.87 4.18
C ALA A 440 4.38 -0.07 4.03
N VAL A 441 5.29 -0.26 4.99
CA VAL A 441 6.69 0.17 4.88
C VAL A 441 7.56 -1.06 4.85
N THR A 442 8.46 -1.15 3.88
CA THR A 442 9.49 -2.19 3.83
C THR A 442 10.88 -1.63 4.08
N ARG A 443 11.81 -2.54 4.40
CA ARG A 443 13.25 -2.28 4.29
C ARG A 443 13.78 -2.99 3.06
N GLU A 444 14.39 -2.24 2.17
CA GLU A 444 14.95 -2.74 0.91
C GLU A 444 16.46 -2.46 0.81
N ILE A 445 17.12 -3.25 -0.02
CA ILE A 445 18.51 -3.03 -0.44
C ILE A 445 18.46 -2.74 -1.94
N ASN A 446 19.28 -1.79 -2.41
CA ASN A 446 19.42 -1.58 -3.85
C ASN A 446 20.12 -2.76 -4.51
N ASP A 447 19.35 -3.64 -5.13
CA ASP A 447 19.88 -4.75 -5.94
C ASP A 447 19.71 -4.52 -7.46
N GLY A 448 19.32 -3.29 -7.85
CA GLY A 448 19.11 -2.89 -9.24
C GLY A 448 17.77 -3.36 -9.84
N TYR A 449 16.93 -4.02 -9.06
CA TYR A 449 15.56 -4.38 -9.43
C TYR A 449 14.57 -3.33 -8.91
N LEU A 450 13.38 -3.30 -9.51
CA LEU A 450 12.31 -2.39 -9.08
C LEU A 450 11.24 -3.12 -8.28
N ALA A 451 11.04 -4.41 -8.57
CA ALA A 451 10.10 -5.21 -7.80
C ALA A 451 10.62 -5.35 -6.37
N PRO A 452 9.87 -4.85 -5.38
CA PRO A 452 10.28 -4.91 -3.99
C PRO A 452 10.09 -6.31 -3.41
N ARG A 453 10.70 -6.62 -2.26
CA ARG A 453 10.59 -7.96 -1.63
C ARG A 453 9.25 -8.11 -0.90
N PHE A 454 8.19 -8.33 -1.69
CA PHE A 454 6.81 -8.24 -1.20
C PHE A 454 6.09 -9.57 -0.94
N ALA A 455 4.85 -9.41 -0.46
CA ALA A 455 3.92 -10.51 -0.21
C ALA A 455 3.87 -11.47 -1.41
N PRO A 456 3.85 -12.78 -1.15
CA PRO A 456 3.43 -13.35 0.13
C PRO A 456 4.55 -13.61 1.16
N SER A 457 5.81 -13.24 0.90
CA SER A 457 6.87 -13.45 1.89
C SER A 457 6.70 -12.61 3.16
N GLN A 458 6.15 -11.38 3.07
CA GLN A 458 6.03 -10.41 4.18
C GLN A 458 7.33 -10.17 4.96
N ARG A 459 8.47 -10.77 4.56
CA ARG A 459 9.69 -10.83 5.34
C ARG A 459 10.43 -9.50 5.38
N ALA A 460 10.15 -8.61 4.41
CA ALA A 460 10.69 -7.26 4.36
C ALA A 460 9.80 -6.21 5.05
N TRP A 461 8.61 -6.59 5.50
CA TRP A 461 7.65 -5.66 6.11
C TRP A 461 8.15 -5.16 7.46
N LEU A 462 8.01 -3.87 7.69
CA LEU A 462 8.30 -3.23 8.97
C LEU A 462 7.06 -2.68 9.62
N LEU A 463 6.22 -2.03 8.82
CA LEU A 463 5.00 -1.38 9.28
C LEU A 463 3.86 -1.68 8.32
N THR A 464 2.64 -1.79 8.84
CA THR A 464 1.44 -1.80 8.00
C THR A 464 0.26 -1.17 8.72
N GLY A 465 -0.73 -0.72 7.95
CA GLY A 465 -1.97 -0.15 8.46
C GLY A 465 -3.09 -0.21 7.41
N GLY A 466 -4.32 -0.21 7.90
CA GLY A 466 -5.53 -0.09 7.06
C GLY A 466 -5.87 1.36 6.77
N ARG A 467 -6.60 1.57 5.67
CA ARG A 467 -7.14 2.87 5.27
C ARG A 467 -8.20 3.35 6.27
N GLU A 468 -8.06 4.58 6.73
CA GLU A 468 -9.09 5.32 7.47
C GLU A 468 -9.62 6.47 6.62
N GLU A 469 -10.93 6.53 6.43
CA GLU A 469 -11.61 7.56 5.63
C GLU A 469 -12.01 8.76 6.51
N VAL A 470 -11.95 9.97 5.95
CA VAL A 470 -12.33 11.20 6.61
C VAL A 470 -13.48 11.85 5.85
N SER A 471 -14.68 11.78 6.43
CA SER A 471 -15.90 12.31 5.84
C SER A 471 -16.75 13.05 6.88
N PRO A 472 -17.04 14.35 6.70
CA PRO A 472 -16.51 15.22 5.64
C PRO A 472 -14.98 15.39 5.77
N THR A 473 -14.34 15.81 4.69
CA THR A 473 -12.91 16.16 4.70
C THR A 473 -12.65 17.34 5.65
N VAL A 474 -11.41 17.48 6.13
CA VAL A 474 -11.01 18.55 7.05
C VAL A 474 -9.77 19.28 6.54
N PRO A 475 -9.63 20.60 6.81
CA PRO A 475 -8.40 21.33 6.52
C PRO A 475 -7.18 20.68 7.18
N ALA A 476 -6.11 20.49 6.41
CA ALA A 476 -4.92 19.78 6.87
C ALA A 476 -3.63 20.36 6.29
N SER A 477 -3.60 21.68 6.06
CA SER A 477 -2.39 22.45 5.75
C SER A 477 -2.45 23.87 6.32
N ALA A 478 -1.29 24.51 6.45
CA ALA A 478 -1.15 25.84 7.00
C ALA A 478 -0.17 26.70 6.20
N GLY A 479 -0.64 27.84 5.71
CA GLY A 479 0.15 28.72 4.84
C GLY A 479 0.20 28.22 3.40
N ARG A 480 0.99 28.91 2.57
CA ARG A 480 1.33 28.46 1.23
C ARG A 480 2.71 27.86 1.19
N ASP A 481 2.86 26.89 0.31
CA ASP A 481 4.14 26.32 -0.05
C ASP A 481 5.00 27.36 -0.83
N GLY A 482 6.22 26.99 -1.19
CA GLY A 482 7.16 27.92 -1.82
C GLY A 482 7.20 27.88 -3.34
N ASP A 483 6.67 26.84 -3.97
CA ASP A 483 6.80 26.63 -5.39
C ASP A 483 5.52 26.91 -6.19
N ASP A 484 4.35 27.02 -5.53
CA ASP A 484 3.05 27.32 -6.13
C ASP A 484 2.83 26.51 -7.45
N ARG A 485 3.34 25.27 -7.51
CA ARG A 485 3.45 24.50 -8.77
C ARG A 485 2.12 24.09 -9.40
#